data_AF-A0A939FFU0-F1
#
_entry.id   AF-A0A939FFU0-F1
#
_cell.length_a   1.000
_cell.length_b   1.000
_cell.length_c   1.000
_cell.angle_alpha   90.00
_cell.angle_beta   90.00
_cell.angle_gamma   90.00
#
_symmetry.space_group_name_H-M   'P 1'
#
loop_
_entity.id
_entity.type
_entity.pdbx_description
1 polymer ?
#
loop_
_entity_poly.entity_id
_entity_poly.type
_entity_poly.pdbx_seq_one_letter_code
_entity_poly.pdbx_strand_id
1 'polypeptide(L)'
;MRITLRALRSRAAAVAVATAVVVAPSVLLATEARATVSGTVCYTALPSQAHDTLDLIDAGGPFPYSQDGVVFQNREGVLPSQSASYYHEYTVITPGSSTRGARRIVTGTKTAEDYYTADHYVTFRLVDFNC
;
A
#
# COMPACT_ATOMS: atom_id res chain seq x y z
N MET A 1 41.09 -72.13 28.13
CA MET A 1 42.32 -71.66 27.45
C MET A 1 42.01 -70.22 27.00
N ARG A 2 42.31 -69.11 27.71
CA ARG A 2 43.63 -68.56 28.16
C ARG A 2 44.67 -68.77 27.05
N ILE A 3 45.25 -67.79 26.34
CA ILE A 3 45.90 -66.52 26.72
C ILE A 3 46.40 -65.94 25.35
N THR A 4 45.91 -64.79 24.85
CA THR A 4 46.46 -63.40 24.92
C THR A 4 47.48 -62.97 23.83
N LEU A 5 47.42 -61.65 23.54
CA LEU A 5 48.49 -60.72 23.10
C LEU A 5 48.92 -60.86 21.63
N ARG A 6 49.23 -59.80 20.86
CA ARG A 6 49.76 -58.47 21.22
C ARG A 6 49.76 -57.58 19.97
N ALA A 7 49.59 -56.26 20.18
CA ALA A 7 50.38 -55.16 19.57
C ALA A 7 50.18 -54.87 18.05
N LEU A 8 50.29 -53.65 17.53
CA LEU A 8 50.49 -52.27 18.03
C LEU A 8 50.27 -51.34 16.81
N ARG A 9 49.91 -50.07 17.07
CA ARG A 9 50.15 -48.85 16.23
C ARG A 9 49.34 -48.79 14.91
N SER A 10 48.73 -47.68 14.51
CA SER A 10 49.35 -46.36 14.32
C SER A 10 48.30 -45.25 14.25
N ARG A 11 48.74 -44.04 14.56
CA ARG A 11 47.97 -42.79 14.53
C ARG A 11 47.57 -42.40 13.10
N ALA A 12 46.34 -41.91 12.94
CA ALA A 12 46.05 -40.87 11.96
C ALA A 12 44.96 -39.96 12.56
N ALA A 13 45.38 -38.78 13.02
CA ALA A 13 44.47 -37.72 13.41
C ALA A 13 43.85 -37.14 12.14
N ALA A 14 42.52 -37.27 11.99
CA ALA A 14 41.80 -36.56 10.95
C ALA A 14 41.63 -35.11 11.42
N VAL A 15 42.34 -34.19 10.76
CA VAL A 15 42.14 -32.75 10.92
C VAL A 15 40.82 -32.40 10.23
N ALA A 16 39.76 -32.17 11.01
CA ALA A 16 38.53 -31.59 10.50
C ALA A 16 38.73 -30.07 10.37
N VAL A 17 38.83 -29.58 9.14
CA VAL A 17 38.83 -28.14 8.87
C VAL A 17 37.38 -27.67 8.93
N ALA A 18 36.99 -27.05 10.04
CA ALA A 18 35.70 -26.37 10.16
C ALA A 18 35.81 -24.99 9.48
N THR A 19 35.21 -24.84 8.31
CA THR A 19 35.02 -23.54 7.66
C THR A 19 33.86 -22.81 8.35
N ALA A 20 34.19 -21.84 9.20
CA ALA A 20 33.19 -20.92 9.74
C ALA A 20 32.74 -19.96 8.62
N VAL A 21 31.57 -20.23 8.01
CA VAL A 21 30.92 -19.28 7.11
C VAL A 21 30.31 -18.18 7.98
N VAL A 22 30.96 -17.01 7.99
CA VAL A 22 30.41 -15.81 8.63
C VAL A 22 29.28 -15.29 7.73
N VAL A 23 28.04 -15.62 8.08
CA VAL A 23 26.86 -15.03 7.44
C VAL A 23 26.70 -13.63 8.00
N ALA A 24 27.14 -12.62 7.26
CA ALA A 24 26.83 -11.23 7.59
C ALA A 24 25.32 -10.99 7.43
N PRO A 25 24.66 -10.28 8.36
CA PRO A 25 23.27 -9.93 8.19
C PRO A 25 23.16 -8.84 7.13
N SER A 26 22.60 -9.20 5.97
CA SER A 26 22.17 -8.24 4.96
C SER A 26 20.99 -7.45 5.53
N VAL A 27 21.26 -6.27 6.07
CA VAL A 27 20.21 -5.30 6.41
C VAL A 27 19.62 -4.79 5.10
N LEU A 28 18.51 -5.38 4.69
CA LEU A 28 17.66 -4.84 3.62
C LEU A 28 16.97 -3.60 4.17
N LEU A 29 17.52 -2.43 3.85
CA LEU A 29 16.79 -1.18 3.99
C LEU A 29 15.62 -1.23 3.02
N ALA A 30 14.41 -1.48 3.54
CA ALA A 30 13.19 -1.31 2.78
C ALA A 30 13.06 0.19 2.45
N THR A 31 13.40 0.56 1.21
CA THR A 31 13.00 1.86 0.69
C THR A 31 11.48 1.79 0.51
N GLU A 32 10.73 2.48 1.37
CA GLU A 32 9.32 2.68 1.10
C GLU A 32 9.21 3.41 -0.24
N ALA A 33 8.58 2.77 -1.22
CA ALA A 33 8.22 3.43 -2.46
C ALA A 33 7.31 4.60 -2.07
N ARG A 34 7.86 5.82 -2.08
CA ARG A 34 7.10 7.02 -1.77
C ARG A 34 6.11 7.24 -2.91
N ALA A 35 4.85 6.93 -2.62
CA ALA A 35 3.69 7.42 -3.34
C ALA A 35 3.87 8.90 -3.69
N THR A 36 3.53 9.28 -4.92
CA THR A 36 3.64 10.67 -5.39
C THR A 36 2.30 11.38 -5.18
N VAL A 37 1.80 11.39 -3.94
CA VAL A 37 0.65 12.22 -3.59
C VAL A 37 1.07 13.69 -3.71
N SER A 38 0.32 14.48 -4.45
CA SER A 38 0.65 15.87 -4.80
C SER A 38 0.42 16.88 -3.66
N GLY A 39 0.31 16.40 -2.42
CA GLY A 39 0.10 17.20 -1.20
C GLY A 39 -1.25 16.94 -0.52
N THR A 40 -1.65 17.85 0.37
CA THR A 40 -2.95 17.84 1.06
C THR A 40 -3.86 18.94 0.50
N VAL A 41 -5.18 18.79 0.62
CA VAL A 41 -6.22 19.80 0.32
C VAL A 41 -7.11 19.95 1.55
N CYS A 42 -7.36 21.19 1.98
CA CYS A 42 -8.35 21.44 3.03
C CYS A 42 -9.73 20.96 2.59
N TYR A 43 -10.48 20.31 3.48
CA TYR A 43 -11.84 19.90 3.23
C TYR A 43 -12.68 21.10 2.79
N THR A 44 -12.56 22.27 3.42
CA THR A 44 -13.30 23.48 3.01
C THR A 44 -12.90 24.05 1.64
N ALA A 45 -11.78 23.60 1.07
CA ALA A 45 -11.33 24.03 -0.25
C ALA A 45 -11.78 23.08 -1.38
N LEU A 46 -12.48 21.98 -1.05
CA LEU A 46 -13.06 21.09 -2.05
C LEU A 46 -14.25 21.74 -2.76
N PRO A 47 -14.56 21.34 -4.00
CA PRO A 47 -15.82 21.73 -4.63
C PRO A 47 -17.01 21.14 -3.85
N SER A 48 -18.14 21.84 -3.79
CA SER A 48 -19.34 21.40 -3.05
C SER A 48 -19.75 19.96 -3.36
N GLN A 49 -19.61 19.52 -4.61
CA GLN A 49 -19.95 18.16 -5.04
C GLN A 49 -19.08 17.07 -4.39
N ALA A 50 -17.87 17.39 -3.96
CA ALA A 50 -17.03 16.44 -3.22
C ALA A 50 -17.51 16.26 -1.79
N HIS A 51 -18.10 17.30 -1.18
CA HIS A 51 -18.77 17.17 0.12
C HIS A 51 -19.98 16.24 -0.01
N ASP A 52 -20.81 16.43 -1.03
CA ASP A 52 -21.95 15.54 -1.32
C ASP A 52 -21.48 14.07 -1.46
N THR A 53 -20.35 13.83 -2.13
CA THR A 53 -19.76 12.48 -2.26
C THR A 53 -19.29 11.92 -0.92
N LEU A 54 -18.63 12.73 -0.09
CA LEU A 54 -18.16 12.31 1.24
C LEU A 54 -19.33 11.98 2.16
N ASP A 55 -20.40 12.78 2.14
CA ASP A 55 -21.63 12.51 2.91
C ASP A 55 -22.30 11.20 2.47
N LEU A 56 -22.29 10.89 1.17
CA LEU A 56 -22.78 9.61 0.65
C LEU A 56 -21.90 8.43 1.05
N ILE A 57 -20.58 8.61 1.10
CA ILE A 57 -19.64 7.58 1.57
C ILE A 57 -19.93 7.25 3.04
N ASP A 58 -20.08 8.27 3.88
CA ASP A 58 -20.42 8.12 5.30
C ASP A 58 -21.78 7.43 5.50
N ALA A 59 -22.76 7.73 4.65
CA ALA A 59 -24.08 7.10 4.68
C ALA A 59 -24.12 5.68 4.09
N GLY A 60 -23.09 5.25 3.36
CA GLY A 60 -23.09 3.99 2.62
C GLY A 60 -23.95 4.01 1.34
N GLY A 61 -24.17 5.19 0.76
CA GLY A 61 -24.99 5.41 -0.44
C GLY A 61 -26.44 5.86 -0.13
N PRO A 62 -27.35 5.79 -1.13
CA PRO A 62 -27.17 5.22 -2.46
C PRO A 62 -26.26 6.06 -3.35
N PHE A 63 -25.40 5.41 -4.14
CA PHE A 63 -24.49 6.10 -5.05
C PHE A 63 -25.08 6.32 -6.45
N PRO A 64 -24.78 7.45 -7.10
CA PRO A 64 -25.38 7.81 -8.38
C PRO A 64 -24.84 7.01 -9.57
N TYR A 65 -23.62 6.47 -9.49
CA TYR A 65 -23.02 5.67 -10.56
C TYR A 65 -22.74 4.24 -10.11
N SER A 66 -22.87 3.29 -11.03
CA SER A 66 -22.66 1.86 -10.75
C SER A 66 -21.20 1.51 -10.42
N GLN A 67 -20.25 2.38 -10.76
CA GLN A 67 -18.84 2.24 -10.41
C GLN A 67 -18.50 2.78 -9.01
N ASP A 68 -19.40 3.52 -8.37
CA ASP A 68 -19.10 4.09 -7.07
C ASP A 68 -19.04 2.97 -6.01
N GLY A 69 -17.93 2.94 -5.27
CA GLY A 69 -17.61 1.89 -4.29
C GLY A 69 -16.85 0.69 -4.86
N VAL A 70 -16.51 0.65 -6.15
CA VAL A 70 -15.63 -0.41 -6.68
C VAL A 70 -14.19 -0.20 -6.22
N VAL A 71 -13.41 -1.29 -6.22
CA VAL A 71 -11.99 -1.25 -5.85
C VAL A 71 -11.19 -0.39 -6.83
N PHE A 72 -10.47 0.59 -6.31
CA PHE A 72 -9.44 1.33 -7.03
C PHE A 72 -8.10 0.59 -6.94
N GLN A 73 -7.55 0.19 -8.07
CA GLN A 73 -6.38 -0.70 -8.12
C GLN A 73 -5.04 0.00 -7.90
N ASN A 74 -4.98 1.33 -7.99
CA ASN A 74 -3.74 2.11 -7.89
C ASN A 74 -2.60 1.55 -8.77
N ARG A 75 -2.90 1.23 -10.05
CA ARG A 75 -1.96 0.52 -10.95
C ARG A 75 -0.74 1.36 -11.27
N GLU A 76 -0.93 2.67 -11.38
CA GLU A 76 0.09 3.66 -11.65
C GLU A 76 0.93 3.98 -10.39
N GLY A 77 0.52 3.48 -9.22
CA GLY A 77 1.27 3.62 -7.97
C GLY A 77 1.36 5.06 -7.43
N VAL A 78 0.39 5.92 -7.77
CA VAL A 78 0.39 7.32 -7.32
C VAL A 78 0.09 7.41 -5.81
N LEU A 79 -0.85 6.59 -5.31
CA LEU A 79 -1.15 6.45 -3.89
C LEU A 79 -0.19 5.45 -3.21
N PRO A 80 -0.07 5.45 -1.86
CA PRO A 80 0.72 4.45 -1.13
C PRO A 80 0.36 3.02 -1.50
N SER A 81 1.38 2.16 -1.65
CA SER A 81 1.19 0.73 -1.91
C SER A 81 0.50 0.07 -0.72
N GLN A 82 -0.60 -0.64 -0.98
CA GLN A 82 -1.43 -1.30 0.02
C GLN A 82 -1.95 -2.64 -0.52
N SER A 83 -2.64 -3.42 0.32
CA SER A 83 -3.28 -4.67 -0.10
C SER A 83 -4.29 -4.46 -1.23
N ALA A 84 -4.57 -5.53 -1.96
CA ALA A 84 -5.73 -5.56 -2.86
C ALA A 84 -7.00 -5.16 -2.08
N SER A 85 -7.91 -4.42 -2.74
CA SER A 85 -9.13 -3.84 -2.16
C SER A 85 -8.94 -2.85 -1.00
N TYR A 86 -7.74 -2.29 -0.81
CA TYR A 86 -7.57 -1.23 0.19
C TYR A 86 -8.28 0.07 -0.20
N TYR A 87 -8.24 0.41 -1.49
CA TYR A 87 -8.80 1.66 -2.00
C TYR A 87 -10.10 1.42 -2.74
N HIS A 88 -11.05 2.34 -2.59
CA HIS A 88 -12.32 2.36 -3.32
C HIS A 88 -12.56 3.73 -3.96
N GLU A 89 -13.14 3.76 -5.16
CA GLU A 89 -13.40 5.02 -5.88
C GLU A 89 -14.87 5.44 -5.84
N TYR A 90 -15.08 6.75 -5.80
CA TYR A 90 -16.40 7.37 -5.80
C TYR A 90 -16.39 8.60 -6.70
N THR A 91 -17.48 8.77 -7.44
CA THR A 91 -17.64 9.89 -8.36
C THR A 91 -17.92 11.18 -7.62
N VAL A 92 -17.15 12.22 -7.94
CA VAL A 92 -17.50 13.60 -7.63
C VAL A 92 -18.15 14.20 -8.87
N ILE A 93 -19.42 14.60 -8.75
CA ILE A 93 -20.18 15.13 -9.89
C ILE A 93 -19.50 16.39 -10.43
N THR A 94 -19.40 16.47 -11.77
CA THR A 94 -18.97 17.68 -12.47
C THR A 94 -20.21 18.38 -13.00
N PRO A 95 -20.58 19.58 -12.49
CA PRO A 95 -21.76 20.30 -12.96
C PRO A 95 -21.76 20.50 -14.48
N GLY A 96 -22.88 20.20 -15.12
CA GLY A 96 -23.06 20.30 -16.58
C GLY A 96 -22.44 19.15 -17.39
N SER A 97 -21.74 18.20 -16.76
CA SER A 97 -21.26 17.00 -17.45
C SER A 97 -22.39 16.01 -17.69
N SER A 98 -22.46 15.44 -18.90
CA SER A 98 -23.35 14.31 -19.24
C SER A 98 -22.75 12.94 -18.90
N THR A 99 -21.51 12.92 -18.38
CA THR A 99 -20.76 11.71 -17.99
C THR A 99 -20.32 11.82 -16.53
N ARG A 100 -19.68 10.76 -16.00
CA ARG A 100 -19.02 10.79 -14.67
C ARG A 100 -17.97 11.90 -14.50
N GLY A 101 -17.48 12.50 -15.59
CA GLY A 101 -16.40 13.48 -15.54
C GLY A 101 -15.08 12.90 -15.00
N ALA A 102 -14.15 13.77 -14.62
CA ALA A 102 -12.79 13.40 -14.20
C ALA A 102 -12.56 13.39 -12.67
N ARG A 103 -13.52 13.91 -11.89
CA ARG A 103 -13.34 14.16 -10.46
C ARG A 103 -13.73 12.95 -9.62
N ARG A 104 -12.92 12.58 -8.63
CA ARG A 104 -13.19 11.43 -7.75
C ARG A 104 -12.74 11.70 -6.32
N ILE A 105 -13.38 11.00 -5.39
CA ILE A 105 -12.80 10.65 -4.09
C ILE A 105 -12.31 9.21 -4.17
N VAL A 106 -11.12 8.95 -3.67
CA VAL A 106 -10.61 7.59 -3.44
C VAL A 106 -10.39 7.43 -1.94
N THR A 107 -11.11 6.51 -1.31
CA THR A 107 -11.02 6.25 0.13
C THR A 107 -9.98 5.17 0.39
N GLY A 108 -9.22 5.31 1.47
CA GLY A 108 -8.44 4.25 2.10
C GLY A 108 -9.19 3.61 3.27
N THR A 109 -8.61 2.60 3.91
CA THR A 109 -9.22 1.94 5.08
C THR A 109 -8.94 2.65 6.40
N LYS A 110 -7.96 3.56 6.45
CA LYS A 110 -7.66 4.34 7.65
C LYS A 110 -8.66 5.49 7.79
N THR A 111 -8.90 5.90 9.03
CA THR A 111 -9.70 7.07 9.35
C THR A 111 -9.14 8.32 8.67
N ALA A 112 -10.02 9.11 8.03
CA ALA A 112 -9.67 10.35 7.35
C ALA A 112 -8.59 10.17 6.27
N GLU A 113 -8.55 9.01 5.61
CA GLU A 113 -7.68 8.75 4.48
C GLU A 113 -8.46 8.83 3.17
N ASP A 114 -8.81 10.05 2.78
CA ASP A 114 -9.57 10.32 1.57
C ASP A 114 -8.72 11.13 0.61
N TYR A 115 -8.63 10.70 -0.64
CA TYR A 115 -7.85 11.38 -1.67
C TYR A 115 -8.78 11.98 -2.72
N TYR A 116 -8.62 13.26 -2.99
CA TYR A 116 -9.30 13.93 -4.09
C TYR A 116 -8.42 13.95 -5.34
N THR A 117 -9.02 13.63 -6.48
CA THR A 117 -8.45 13.85 -7.82
C THR A 117 -9.44 14.64 -8.66
N ALA A 118 -8.95 15.60 -9.43
CA ALA A 118 -9.74 16.40 -10.36
C ALA A 118 -9.49 16.04 -11.84
N ASP A 119 -8.52 15.17 -12.10
CA ASP A 119 -7.90 14.95 -13.40
C ASP A 119 -7.86 13.46 -13.78
N HIS A 120 -8.83 12.70 -13.28
CA HIS A 120 -9.01 11.29 -13.61
C HIS A 120 -7.78 10.45 -13.23
N TYR A 121 -7.42 10.52 -11.95
CA TYR A 121 -6.38 9.72 -11.28
C TYR A 121 -4.93 10.06 -11.65
N VAL A 122 -4.69 11.19 -12.33
CA VAL A 122 -3.32 11.62 -12.68
C VAL A 122 -2.63 12.22 -11.45
N THR A 123 -3.31 13.09 -10.71
CA THR A 123 -2.83 13.64 -9.45
C THR A 123 -3.83 13.43 -8.32
N PHE A 124 -3.31 13.34 -7.10
CA PHE A 124 -4.09 13.17 -5.89
C PHE A 124 -3.65 14.16 -4.82
N ARG A 125 -4.61 14.64 -4.04
CA ARG A 125 -4.35 15.35 -2.79
C ARG A 125 -5.10 14.67 -1.66
N LEU A 126 -4.42 14.41 -0.54
CA LEU A 126 -5.05 13.91 0.68
C LEU A 126 -5.96 15.01 1.25
N VAL A 127 -7.21 14.68 1.57
CA VAL A 127 -8.15 15.60 2.22
C VAL A 127 -7.72 15.77 3.68
N ASP A 128 -7.45 17.01 4.07
CA ASP A 128 -7.23 17.40 5.46
C ASP A 128 -8.55 17.94 5.99
N PHE A 129 -9.18 17.22 6.92
CA PHE A 129 -10.46 17.60 7.53
C PHE A 129 -10.33 18.63 8.66
N ASN A 130 -9.12 19.03 9.02
CA ASN A 130 -8.88 20.04 10.07
C ASN A 130 -8.84 21.47 9.52
N CYS A 131 -8.98 21.60 8.21
CA CYS A 131 -9.31 22.81 7.47
C CYS A 131 -10.28 22.42 6.34
#